data_AF-A0A7V3RZ01-F1
#
_entry.id   AF-A0A7V3RZ01-F1
#
_cell.length_a   1.000
_cell.length_b   1.000
_cell.length_c   1.000
_cell.angle_alpha   90.00
_cell.angle_beta   90.00
_cell.angle_gamma   90.00
#
_symmetry.space_group_name_H-M   'P 1'
#
loop_
_entity.id
_entity.type
_entity.pdbx_description
1 polymer ?
#
loop_
_entity_poly.entity_id
_entity_poly.type
_entity_poly.pdbx_seq_one_letter_code
_entity_poly.pdbx_strand_id
1 'polypeptide(L)'
;MKMKNRHLIVIIFGLVLAAGLVLAEKKSNNLKISGSGSVSGGDYDKIEISGTGDIDGDVRANEIEVSGSADFKGNIQAKKVEAGGSLKMQGLLTADIVHSSGSIKVTGKLQTKEFHSSGSASFENLDADTVTSSGSISALQDITADYFSSTGKFEIGGTLKADKIEVKLAGDSSAKTVKGKVIEVRQYSSLVSKVVKSFLTADKIQGDELYLENVNAKLVKGKTVKIGPRCNIDVVEYKDTVSVDPQSRVGKQSKVLF
;
A
#
# COMPACT_ATOMS: atom_id res chain seq x y z
N MET A 1 -0.11 -60.38 -49.70
CA MET A 1 -0.92 -61.61 -49.53
C MET A 1 -1.09 -61.86 -48.04
N LYS A 2 -2.35 -61.84 -47.56
CA LYS A 2 -2.90 -62.23 -46.22
C LYS A 2 -2.30 -61.57 -44.96
N MET A 3 -3.04 -60.65 -44.31
CA MET A 3 -3.99 -60.83 -43.18
C MET A 3 -3.31 -61.25 -41.86
N LYS A 4 -3.69 -60.89 -40.62
CA LYS A 4 -4.61 -59.96 -39.93
C LYS A 4 -4.74 -60.57 -38.51
N ASN A 5 -4.58 -59.80 -37.41
CA ASN A 5 -5.25 -59.92 -36.09
C ASN A 5 -4.37 -59.32 -34.99
N ARG A 6 -4.72 -58.22 -34.32
CA ARG A 6 -5.83 -57.89 -33.38
C ARG A 6 -5.56 -58.30 -31.92
N HIS A 7 -5.39 -57.24 -31.11
CA HIS A 7 -5.74 -57.05 -29.70
C HIS A 7 -5.21 -58.03 -28.63
N LEU A 8 -4.39 -57.49 -27.72
CA LEU A 8 -4.67 -57.64 -26.29
C LEU A 8 -4.16 -56.40 -25.53
N ILE A 9 -5.12 -55.57 -25.10
CA ILE A 9 -4.93 -54.60 -24.02
C ILE A 9 -4.81 -55.44 -22.74
N VAL A 10 -3.65 -55.39 -22.10
CA VAL A 10 -3.51 -55.79 -20.69
C VAL A 10 -3.06 -54.56 -19.93
N ILE A 11 -4.02 -53.98 -19.22
CA ILE A 11 -3.81 -53.03 -18.14
C ILE A 11 -3.12 -53.81 -17.02
N ILE A 12 -1.82 -53.57 -16.81
CA ILE A 12 -1.19 -53.78 -15.51
C ILE A 12 -0.58 -52.45 -15.09
N PHE A 13 -1.36 -51.75 -14.27
CA PHE A 13 -0.88 -50.80 -13.28
C PHE A 13 0.22 -51.49 -12.45
N GLY A 14 1.39 -50.86 -12.34
CA GLY A 14 2.42 -51.31 -11.41
C GLY A 14 3.75 -51.64 -12.08
N LEU A 15 4.43 -50.61 -12.55
CA LEU A 15 5.88 -50.57 -12.42
C LEU A 15 6.30 -49.10 -12.25
N VAL A 16 6.46 -48.72 -10.99
CA VAL A 16 7.17 -47.50 -10.59
C VAL A 16 8.60 -47.65 -11.10
N LEU A 17 8.87 -47.11 -12.27
CA LEU A 17 10.24 -46.91 -12.73
C LEU A 17 10.80 -45.77 -11.89
N ALA A 18 11.72 -46.12 -10.99
CA ALA A 18 12.61 -45.20 -10.31
C ALA A 18 13.49 -44.47 -11.33
N ALA A 19 12.95 -43.47 -12.00
CA ALA A 19 13.72 -42.40 -12.60
C ALA A 19 13.90 -41.35 -11.51
N GLY A 20 15.11 -41.22 -10.99
CA GLY A 20 15.45 -40.27 -9.95
C GLY A 20 14.99 -38.87 -10.34
N LEU A 21 13.90 -38.43 -9.73
CA LEU A 21 13.59 -37.02 -9.60
C LEU A 21 14.67 -36.46 -8.68
N VAL A 22 15.73 -35.93 -9.27
CA VAL A 22 16.67 -35.07 -8.55
C VAL A 22 15.87 -33.83 -8.17
N LEU A 23 15.27 -33.86 -6.98
CA LEU A 23 14.85 -32.66 -6.29
C LEU A 23 16.16 -31.91 -6.00
N ALA A 24 16.49 -30.93 -6.83
CA ALA A 24 17.56 -30.01 -6.52
C ALA A 24 17.16 -29.24 -5.26
N GLU A 25 17.66 -29.67 -4.10
CA GLU A 25 17.57 -28.88 -2.88
C GLU A 25 18.35 -27.58 -3.12
N LYS A 26 17.62 -26.48 -3.33
CA LYS A 26 18.22 -25.14 -3.36
C LYS A 26 18.83 -24.92 -1.98
N LYS A 27 20.15 -25.00 -1.87
CA LYS A 27 20.88 -24.62 -0.66
C LYS A 27 20.46 -23.20 -0.29
N SER A 28 19.79 -23.04 0.85
CA SER A 28 19.21 -21.77 1.30
C SER A 28 20.31 -20.73 1.44
N ASN A 29 20.29 -19.71 0.57
CA ASN A 29 21.29 -18.65 0.55
C ASN A 29 20.88 -17.53 1.51
N ASN A 30 21.13 -17.72 2.81
CA ASN A 30 20.74 -16.76 3.84
C ASN A 30 21.86 -15.76 4.14
N LEU A 31 21.48 -14.49 4.27
CA LEU A 31 22.35 -13.43 4.74
C LEU A 31 21.91 -12.97 6.14
N LYS A 32 22.84 -12.90 7.09
CA LYS A 32 22.59 -12.37 8.42
C LYS A 32 23.63 -11.31 8.81
N ILE A 33 23.17 -10.14 9.23
CA ILE A 33 24.00 -9.03 9.73
C ILE A 33 23.54 -8.65 11.14
N SER A 34 24.32 -9.05 12.16
CA SER A 34 24.00 -8.76 13.56
C SER A 34 24.86 -7.66 14.20
N GLY A 35 26.00 -7.32 13.60
CA GLY A 35 26.84 -6.17 13.97
C GLY A 35 26.75 -5.10 12.88
N SER A 36 27.88 -4.52 12.50
CA SER A 36 27.96 -3.67 11.30
C SER A 36 28.56 -4.46 10.14
N GLY A 37 28.01 -4.32 8.94
CA GLY A 37 28.55 -4.99 7.76
C GLY A 37 28.08 -4.38 6.45
N SER A 38 28.90 -4.53 5.41
CA SER A 38 28.54 -4.17 4.04
C SER A 38 28.63 -5.40 3.16
N VAL A 39 27.63 -5.62 2.31
CA VAL A 39 27.51 -6.81 1.46
C VAL A 39 27.04 -6.39 0.08
N SER A 40 27.49 -7.09 -0.97
CA SER A 40 26.95 -6.87 -2.31
C SER A 40 25.53 -7.42 -2.43
N GLY A 41 24.76 -6.81 -3.33
CA GLY A 41 23.48 -7.33 -3.79
C GLY A 41 23.61 -8.73 -4.42
N GLY A 42 22.47 -9.37 -4.64
CA GLY A 42 22.41 -10.74 -5.15
C GLY A 42 21.10 -11.43 -4.85
N ASP A 43 21.06 -12.73 -5.15
CA ASP A 43 19.89 -13.57 -4.92
C ASP A 43 20.02 -14.30 -3.57
N TYR A 44 19.14 -14.00 -2.63
CA TYR A 44 19.09 -14.60 -1.30
C TYR A 44 17.78 -15.37 -1.09
N ASP A 45 17.77 -16.26 -0.12
CA ASP A 45 16.54 -16.87 0.37
C ASP A 45 15.93 -15.97 1.45
N LYS A 46 16.65 -15.80 2.57
CA LYS A 46 16.34 -14.82 3.63
C LYS A 46 17.48 -13.83 3.84
N ILE A 47 17.15 -12.55 4.03
CA ILE A 47 18.07 -11.52 4.55
C ILE A 47 17.57 -11.09 5.92
N GLU A 48 18.40 -11.17 6.95
CA GLU A 48 18.09 -10.76 8.32
C GLU A 48 19.13 -9.74 8.83
N ILE A 49 18.70 -8.52 9.14
CA ILE A 49 19.56 -7.43 9.60
C ILE A 49 19.07 -6.94 10.96
N SER A 50 19.76 -7.35 12.02
CA SER A 50 19.50 -6.91 13.39
C SER A 50 20.49 -5.83 13.88
N GLY A 51 21.63 -5.69 13.20
CA GLY A 51 22.60 -4.61 13.43
C GLY A 51 22.48 -3.49 12.39
N THR A 52 23.60 -3.06 11.82
CA THR A 52 23.66 -2.06 10.74
C THR A 52 24.19 -2.69 9.46
N GLY A 53 23.39 -2.68 8.39
CA GLY A 53 23.74 -3.28 7.10
C GLY A 53 23.74 -2.28 5.95
N ASP A 54 24.81 -2.27 5.16
CA ASP A 54 24.83 -1.61 3.85
C ASP A 54 24.81 -2.68 2.76
N ILE A 55 23.86 -2.59 1.81
CA ILE A 55 23.73 -3.52 0.72
C ILE A 55 23.91 -2.78 -0.60
N ASP A 56 24.99 -3.10 -1.31
CA ASP A 56 25.37 -2.42 -2.54
C ASP A 56 24.98 -3.24 -3.78
N GLY A 57 24.00 -2.74 -4.53
CA GLY A 57 23.45 -3.40 -5.73
C GLY A 57 22.05 -3.98 -5.53
N ASP A 58 21.51 -4.55 -6.61
CA ASP A 58 20.15 -5.09 -6.63
C ASP A 58 20.03 -6.37 -5.78
N VAL A 59 18.88 -6.56 -5.14
CA VAL A 59 18.56 -7.70 -4.29
C VAL A 59 17.34 -8.43 -4.81
N ARG A 60 17.43 -9.77 -4.90
CA ARG A 60 16.25 -10.63 -4.95
C ARG A 60 16.22 -11.53 -3.72
N ALA A 61 15.10 -11.59 -3.01
CA ALA A 61 14.96 -12.43 -1.83
C ALA A 61 13.58 -13.08 -1.75
N ASN A 62 13.41 -14.17 -1.00
CA ASN A 62 12.06 -14.56 -0.59
C ASN A 62 11.61 -13.64 0.57
N GLU A 63 12.46 -13.46 1.58
CA GLU A 63 12.14 -12.67 2.78
C GLU A 63 13.29 -11.71 3.15
N ILE A 64 12.94 -10.49 3.51
CA ILE A 64 13.86 -9.48 4.07
C ILE A 64 13.29 -9.02 5.40
N GLU A 65 14.07 -9.15 6.46
CA GLU A 65 13.72 -8.74 7.82
C GLU A 65 14.77 -7.75 8.34
N VAL A 66 14.36 -6.53 8.65
CA VAL A 66 15.22 -5.47 9.19
C VAL A 66 14.68 -5.04 10.53
N SER A 67 15.29 -5.50 11.62
CA SER A 67 15.02 -5.05 12.99
C SER A 67 16.02 -3.99 13.47
N GLY A 68 17.20 -3.93 12.85
CA GLY A 68 18.21 -2.90 13.09
C GLY A 68 18.09 -1.72 12.12
N SER A 69 19.17 -1.39 11.42
CA SER A 69 19.21 -0.36 10.37
C SER A 69 19.81 -0.92 9.08
N ALA A 70 19.16 -0.68 7.95
CA ALA A 70 19.64 -1.13 6.65
C ALA A 70 19.56 -0.01 5.60
N ASP A 71 20.58 0.09 4.76
CA ASP A 71 20.60 0.94 3.56
C ASP A 71 20.85 0.07 2.32
N PHE A 72 19.85 -0.03 1.44
CA PHE A 72 19.93 -0.76 0.17
C PHE A 72 20.12 0.23 -0.98
N LYS A 73 21.26 0.13 -1.68
CA LYS A 73 21.65 1.07 -2.75
C LYS A 73 21.20 0.63 -4.16
N GLY A 74 20.25 -0.30 -4.23
CA GLY A 74 19.71 -0.83 -5.48
C GLY A 74 18.27 -1.28 -5.34
N ASN A 75 17.73 -1.85 -6.41
CA ASN A 75 16.35 -2.33 -6.45
C ASN A 75 16.18 -3.55 -5.55
N ILE A 76 14.99 -3.71 -4.98
CA ILE A 76 14.63 -4.89 -4.19
C ILE A 76 13.44 -5.58 -4.86
N GLN A 77 13.60 -6.89 -5.12
CA GLN A 77 12.51 -7.78 -5.48
C GLN A 77 12.37 -8.86 -4.39
N ALA A 78 11.29 -8.83 -3.62
CA ALA A 78 11.05 -9.79 -2.56
C ALA A 78 9.67 -10.44 -2.66
N LYS A 79 9.39 -11.50 -1.89
CA LYS A 79 7.99 -11.85 -1.58
C LYS A 79 7.51 -11.04 -0.39
N LYS A 80 8.33 -10.98 0.66
CA LYS A 80 7.99 -10.31 1.92
C LYS A 80 9.12 -9.40 2.38
N VAL A 81 8.77 -8.20 2.82
CA VAL A 81 9.67 -7.26 3.49
C VAL A 81 9.07 -6.85 4.82
N GLU A 82 9.80 -7.06 5.91
CA GLU A 82 9.47 -6.61 7.26
C GLU A 82 10.49 -5.59 7.76
N ALA A 83 10.04 -4.37 7.99
CA ALA A 83 10.83 -3.27 8.54
C ALA A 83 10.38 -2.98 9.99
N GLY A 84 10.96 -3.72 10.93
CA GLY A 84 10.79 -3.46 12.37
C GLY A 84 11.64 -2.31 12.88
N GLY A 85 12.82 -2.11 12.28
CA GLY A 85 13.76 -1.02 12.55
C GLY A 85 13.71 0.07 11.48
N SER A 86 14.87 0.52 11.00
CA SER A 86 14.97 1.54 9.93
C SER A 86 15.48 0.92 8.62
N LEU A 87 14.63 0.89 7.60
CA LEU A 87 14.99 0.48 6.24
C LEU A 87 15.02 1.72 5.35
N LYS A 88 16.18 1.98 4.74
CA LYS A 88 16.33 2.95 3.65
C LYS A 88 16.68 2.19 2.38
N MET A 89 16.15 2.66 1.26
CA MET A 89 16.59 2.16 -0.04
C MET A 89 16.47 3.21 -1.14
N GLN A 90 17.21 2.97 -2.22
CA GLN A 90 17.17 3.75 -3.45
C GLN A 90 16.64 2.87 -4.58
N GLY A 91 15.83 3.43 -5.49
CA GLY A 91 15.27 2.69 -6.62
C GLY A 91 13.92 2.04 -6.32
N LEU A 92 13.62 0.95 -7.03
CA LEU A 92 12.31 0.28 -6.99
C LEU A 92 12.27 -0.81 -5.92
N LEU A 93 11.26 -0.76 -5.05
CA LEU A 93 10.85 -1.87 -4.19
C LEU A 93 9.67 -2.60 -4.83
N THR A 94 9.82 -3.88 -5.16
CA THR A 94 8.72 -4.77 -5.56
C THR A 94 8.60 -5.92 -4.56
N ALA A 95 7.43 -6.08 -3.94
CA ALA A 95 7.15 -7.21 -3.05
C ALA A 95 5.72 -7.73 -3.20
N ASP A 96 5.39 -8.90 -2.66
CA ASP A 96 3.98 -9.26 -2.47
C ASP A 96 3.43 -8.56 -1.22
N ILE A 97 4.21 -8.54 -0.12
CA ILE A 97 3.83 -7.96 1.16
C ILE A 97 4.97 -7.07 1.68
N VAL A 98 4.62 -5.85 2.09
CA VAL A 98 5.50 -4.95 2.85
C VAL A 98 4.84 -4.60 4.17
N HIS A 99 5.49 -4.95 5.27
CA HIS A 99 5.07 -4.62 6.62
C HIS A 99 6.11 -3.72 7.29
N SER A 100 5.68 -2.58 7.84
CA SER A 100 6.55 -1.65 8.56
C SER A 100 5.96 -1.24 9.91
N SER A 101 6.60 -1.66 11.00
CA SER A 101 6.33 -1.13 12.34
C SER A 101 7.35 -0.06 12.77
N GLY A 102 8.49 0.01 12.08
CA GLY A 102 9.53 1.01 12.30
C GLY A 102 9.48 2.16 11.29
N SER A 103 10.57 2.39 10.56
CA SER A 103 10.67 3.42 9.53
C SER A 103 11.11 2.81 8.20
N ILE A 104 10.32 3.02 7.14
CA ILE A 104 10.72 2.69 5.77
C ILE A 104 10.82 3.97 4.93
N LYS A 105 11.95 4.15 4.25
CA LYS A 105 12.17 5.22 3.27
C LYS A 105 12.64 4.64 1.95
N VAL A 106 11.80 4.74 0.94
CA VAL A 106 12.12 4.36 -0.45
C VAL A 106 12.34 5.64 -1.24
N THR A 107 13.58 5.95 -1.59
CA THR A 107 13.88 7.00 -2.57
C THR A 107 13.63 6.42 -3.97
N GLY A 108 12.35 6.37 -4.33
CA GLY A 108 11.83 5.78 -5.55
C GLY A 108 10.41 5.25 -5.38
N LYS A 109 10.00 4.33 -6.27
CA LYS A 109 8.66 3.73 -6.28
C LYS A 109 8.59 2.49 -5.37
N LEU A 110 7.47 2.33 -4.69
CA LEU A 110 7.09 1.10 -4.00
C LEU A 110 5.92 0.43 -4.76
N GLN A 111 6.08 -0.84 -5.12
CA GLN A 111 5.06 -1.69 -5.73
C GLN A 111 4.84 -2.92 -4.84
N THR A 112 3.62 -3.13 -4.37
CA THR A 112 3.32 -4.29 -3.52
C THR A 112 1.89 -4.75 -3.70
N LYS A 113 1.51 -5.97 -3.35
CA LYS A 113 0.07 -6.29 -3.27
C LYS A 113 -0.51 -5.75 -1.98
N GLU A 114 0.20 -5.97 -0.87
CA GLU A 114 -0.20 -5.51 0.46
C GLU A 114 0.87 -4.61 1.06
N PHE A 115 0.44 -3.42 1.50
CA PHE A 115 1.24 -2.51 2.31
C PHE A 115 0.56 -2.30 3.66
N HIS A 116 1.25 -2.68 4.75
CA HIS A 116 0.84 -2.39 6.12
C HIS A 116 1.88 -1.54 6.83
N SER A 117 1.48 -0.41 7.40
CA SER A 117 2.38 0.41 8.21
C SER A 117 1.74 0.93 9.49
N SER A 118 2.31 0.56 10.64
CA SER A 118 2.03 1.20 11.92
C SER A 118 3.10 2.24 12.31
N GLY A 119 4.24 2.25 11.60
CA GLY A 119 5.32 3.20 11.77
C GLY A 119 5.31 4.36 10.78
N SER A 120 6.49 4.82 10.37
CA SER A 120 6.67 5.89 9.39
C SER A 120 7.07 5.33 8.03
N ALA A 121 6.39 5.77 6.96
CA ALA A 121 6.67 5.33 5.60
C ALA A 121 6.80 6.54 4.67
N SER A 122 7.88 6.60 3.89
CA SER A 122 8.10 7.62 2.88
C SER A 122 8.53 7.02 1.55
N PHE A 123 7.92 7.46 0.46
CA PHE A 123 8.20 7.01 -0.90
C PHE A 123 7.84 8.08 -1.92
N GLU A 124 8.32 7.95 -3.17
CA GLU A 124 7.89 8.84 -4.24
C GLU A 124 6.47 8.51 -4.68
N ASN A 125 6.22 7.24 -5.00
CA ASN A 125 4.92 6.70 -5.40
C ASN A 125 4.68 5.35 -4.72
N LEU A 126 3.41 5.04 -4.47
CA LEU A 126 2.96 3.72 -4.04
C LEU A 126 1.90 3.18 -5.00
N ASP A 127 2.08 1.94 -5.41
CA ASP A 127 1.16 1.17 -6.25
C ASP A 127 0.88 -0.15 -5.54
N ALA A 128 -0.34 -0.35 -5.05
CA ALA A 128 -0.66 -1.56 -4.31
C ALA A 128 -2.13 -1.97 -4.31
N ASP A 129 -2.44 -3.26 -4.28
CA ASP A 129 -3.84 -3.72 -4.20
C ASP A 129 -4.48 -3.19 -2.90
N THR A 130 -3.80 -3.34 -1.76
CA THR A 130 -4.26 -2.90 -0.44
C THR A 130 -3.22 -2.09 0.31
N VAL A 131 -3.65 -0.94 0.84
CA VAL A 131 -2.87 -0.07 1.73
C VAL A 131 -3.62 0.08 3.05
N THR A 132 -2.98 -0.31 4.15
CA THR A 132 -3.50 -0.11 5.51
C THR A 132 -2.46 0.57 6.38
N SER A 133 -2.85 1.65 7.07
CA SER A 133 -1.93 2.39 7.92
C SER A 133 -2.57 2.93 9.17
N SER A 134 -1.93 2.72 10.32
CA SER A 134 -2.21 3.43 11.56
C SER A 134 -1.12 4.46 11.92
N GLY A 135 -0.04 4.50 11.13
CA GLY A 135 1.12 5.34 11.35
C GLY A 135 1.11 6.62 10.51
N SER A 136 2.28 6.98 9.96
CA SER A 136 2.46 8.18 9.13
C SER A 136 2.96 7.82 7.73
N ILE A 137 2.22 8.22 6.70
CA ILE A 137 2.62 8.05 5.29
C ILE A 137 3.00 9.40 4.68
N SER A 138 4.11 9.46 3.96
CA SER A 138 4.50 10.59 3.13
C SER A 138 4.82 10.12 1.72
N ALA A 139 3.95 10.46 0.77
CA ALA A 139 4.13 10.20 -0.65
C ALA A 139 4.44 11.51 -1.36
N LEU A 140 5.59 11.60 -2.05
CA LEU A 140 5.93 12.81 -2.80
C LEU A 140 4.92 13.06 -3.94
N GLN A 141 4.44 11.99 -4.56
CA GLN A 141 3.51 12.03 -5.69
C GLN A 141 2.24 11.25 -5.36
N ASP A 142 1.97 10.17 -6.08
CA ASP A 142 0.69 9.47 -6.09
C ASP A 142 0.72 8.19 -5.25
N ILE A 143 -0.43 7.88 -4.65
CA ILE A 143 -0.76 6.55 -4.16
C ILE A 143 -1.89 6.01 -5.03
N THR A 144 -1.67 4.87 -5.68
CA THR A 144 -2.70 4.13 -6.39
C THR A 144 -2.95 2.80 -5.68
N ALA A 145 -4.21 2.49 -5.40
CA ALA A 145 -4.60 1.22 -4.83
C ALA A 145 -5.98 0.73 -5.25
N ASP A 146 -6.36 -0.49 -4.89
CA ASP A 146 -7.76 -0.91 -4.94
C ASP A 146 -8.47 -0.53 -3.63
N TYR A 147 -7.82 -0.75 -2.49
CA TYR A 147 -8.30 -0.36 -1.16
C TYR A 147 -7.25 0.44 -0.39
N PHE A 148 -7.66 1.60 0.12
CA PHE A 148 -6.86 2.42 1.02
C PHE A 148 -7.60 2.63 2.35
N SER A 149 -6.96 2.27 3.45
CA SER A 149 -7.47 2.48 4.80
C SER A 149 -6.42 3.16 5.68
N SER A 150 -6.78 4.27 6.31
CA SER A 150 -5.91 4.95 7.26
C SER A 150 -6.63 5.30 8.55
N THR A 151 -6.04 4.95 9.68
CA THR A 151 -6.37 5.52 11.01
C THR A 151 -5.24 6.38 11.56
N GLY A 152 -4.27 6.73 10.72
CA GLY A 152 -3.11 7.57 11.06
C GLY A 152 -3.17 8.93 10.36
N LYS A 153 -2.00 9.42 9.95
CA LYS A 153 -1.88 10.64 9.11
C LYS A 153 -1.20 10.33 7.79
N PHE A 154 -1.53 11.10 6.76
CA PHE A 154 -0.83 11.01 5.48
C PHE A 154 -0.64 12.39 4.84
N GLU A 155 0.47 12.54 4.12
CA GLU A 155 0.75 13.67 3.24
C GLU A 155 1.07 13.12 1.86
N ILE A 156 0.26 13.48 0.86
CA ILE A 156 0.35 12.98 -0.51
C ILE A 156 0.45 14.19 -1.44
N GLY A 157 1.63 14.43 -2.03
CA GLY A 157 1.86 15.60 -2.88
C GLY A 157 1.00 15.59 -4.17
N GLY A 158 0.58 14.39 -4.60
CA GLY A 158 -0.25 14.17 -5.78
C GLY A 158 -1.64 13.62 -5.44
N THR A 159 -2.02 12.55 -6.11
CA THR A 159 -3.34 11.93 -6.07
C THR A 159 -3.33 10.69 -5.18
N LEU A 160 -4.26 10.62 -4.24
CA LEU A 160 -4.70 9.37 -3.64
C LEU A 160 -5.82 8.79 -4.50
N LYS A 161 -5.54 7.71 -5.23
CA LYS A 161 -6.51 7.02 -6.08
C LYS A 161 -6.75 5.61 -5.55
N ALA A 162 -7.98 5.29 -5.17
CA ALA A 162 -8.37 3.90 -4.93
C ALA A 162 -9.84 3.63 -5.21
N ASP A 163 -10.22 2.37 -5.48
CA ASP A 163 -11.63 2.02 -5.65
C ASP A 163 -12.42 2.32 -4.37
N LYS A 164 -11.86 1.95 -3.21
CA LYS A 164 -12.42 2.27 -1.89
C LYS A 164 -11.40 2.97 -1.01
N ILE A 165 -11.78 4.11 -0.44
CA ILE A 165 -10.95 4.92 0.47
C ILE A 165 -11.68 5.09 1.79
N GLU A 166 -11.08 4.63 2.88
CA GLU A 166 -11.57 4.81 4.25
C GLU A 166 -10.53 5.54 5.10
N VAL A 167 -10.88 6.69 5.65
CA VAL A 167 -9.98 7.49 6.48
C VAL A 167 -10.66 7.80 7.81
N LYS A 168 -10.01 7.43 8.91
CA LYS A 168 -10.34 7.89 10.26
C LYS A 168 -9.24 8.85 10.70
N LEU A 169 -9.56 10.14 10.73
CA LEU A 169 -8.60 11.21 10.97
C LEU A 169 -8.12 11.22 12.43
N ALA A 170 -6.96 10.62 12.69
CA ALA A 170 -6.23 10.69 13.97
C ALA A 170 -5.12 11.77 13.96
N GLY A 171 -4.82 12.35 12.79
CA GLY A 171 -3.93 13.47 12.59
C GLY A 171 -4.29 14.21 11.30
N ASP A 172 -3.82 15.45 11.16
CA ASP A 172 -4.04 16.22 9.92
C ASP A 172 -3.45 15.48 8.73
N SER A 173 -4.21 15.42 7.64
CA SER A 173 -3.84 14.72 6.42
C SER A 173 -4.08 15.60 5.20
N SER A 174 -3.31 15.37 4.15
CA SER A 174 -3.42 16.13 2.91
C SER A 174 -3.20 15.28 1.67
N ALA A 175 -3.92 15.62 0.61
CA ALA A 175 -3.67 15.12 -0.73
C ALA A 175 -4.07 16.20 -1.74
N LYS A 176 -3.33 16.39 -2.83
CA LYS A 176 -3.78 17.33 -3.87
C LYS A 176 -5.13 16.90 -4.46
N THR A 177 -5.29 15.61 -4.73
CA THR A 177 -6.57 15.05 -5.18
C THR A 177 -6.85 13.72 -4.49
N VAL A 178 -8.10 13.50 -4.10
CA VAL A 178 -8.59 12.19 -3.64
C VAL A 178 -9.62 11.68 -4.64
N LYS A 179 -9.39 10.51 -5.21
CA LYS A 179 -10.22 9.94 -6.27
C LYS A 179 -10.56 8.48 -6.00
N GLY A 180 -11.85 8.14 -5.99
CA GLY A 180 -12.27 6.76 -5.81
C GLY A 180 -13.71 6.49 -6.17
N LYS A 181 -14.18 5.25 -6.09
CA LYS A 181 -15.61 4.95 -6.26
C LYS A 181 -16.36 5.27 -4.98
N VAL A 182 -15.85 4.76 -3.85
CA VAL A 182 -16.38 5.02 -2.50
C VAL A 182 -15.32 5.71 -1.68
N ILE A 183 -15.66 6.89 -1.12
CA ILE A 183 -14.75 7.65 -0.26
C ILE A 183 -15.48 7.97 1.05
N GLU A 184 -14.92 7.50 2.15
CA GLU A 184 -15.43 7.71 3.49
C GLU A 184 -14.34 8.33 4.37
N VAL A 185 -14.54 9.58 4.76
CA VAL A 185 -13.66 10.31 5.68
C VAL A 185 -14.44 10.60 6.95
N ARG A 186 -13.93 10.12 8.09
CA ARG A 186 -14.52 10.29 9.41
C ARG A 186 -13.53 10.92 10.38
N GLN A 187 -14.05 11.63 11.36
CA GLN A 187 -13.28 11.93 12.56
C GLN A 187 -12.94 10.63 13.30
N TYR A 188 -11.69 10.46 13.72
CA TYR A 188 -11.36 9.41 14.69
C TYR A 188 -12.05 9.72 16.02
N SER A 189 -12.89 8.82 16.54
CA SER A 189 -13.60 9.03 17.82
C SER A 189 -12.85 8.36 18.97
N SER A 190 -12.17 9.14 19.79
CA SER A 190 -11.59 8.73 21.08
C SER A 190 -11.83 9.83 22.12
N LEU A 191 -11.58 9.55 23.41
CA LEU A 191 -11.72 10.54 24.48
C LEU A 191 -10.86 11.79 24.23
N VAL A 192 -9.71 11.63 23.56
CA VAL A 192 -8.76 12.72 23.22
C VAL A 192 -9.19 13.54 22.01
N SER A 193 -9.87 12.95 21.01
CA SER A 193 -10.30 13.66 19.80
C SER A 193 -11.45 14.66 20.01
N LYS A 194 -11.97 14.74 21.25
CA LYS A 194 -12.88 15.83 21.66
C LYS A 194 -12.18 17.19 21.76
N VAL A 195 -10.87 17.22 21.98
CA VAL A 195 -10.09 18.46 22.16
C VAL A 195 -9.34 18.84 20.89
N VAL A 196 -8.70 17.88 20.23
CA VAL A 196 -7.93 18.11 18.99
C VAL A 196 -8.68 17.51 17.81
N LYS A 197 -9.04 18.39 16.88
CA LYS A 197 -9.78 18.04 15.66
C LYS A 197 -8.77 17.97 14.52
N SER A 198 -8.76 16.85 13.82
CA SER A 198 -7.91 16.66 12.64
C SER A 198 -8.73 16.85 11.37
N PHE A 199 -8.09 17.33 10.32
CA PHE A 199 -8.73 17.60 9.03
C PHE A 199 -8.03 16.88 7.88
N LEU A 200 -8.80 16.53 6.86
CA LEU A 200 -8.28 16.24 5.54
C LEU A 200 -8.34 17.51 4.69
N THR A 201 -7.22 17.94 4.13
CA THR A 201 -7.16 19.05 3.18
C THR A 201 -6.87 18.54 1.78
N ALA A 202 -7.72 18.90 0.80
CA ALA A 202 -7.50 18.55 -0.60
C ALA A 202 -7.99 19.62 -1.57
N ASP A 203 -7.34 19.79 -2.73
CA ASP A 203 -7.90 20.68 -3.76
C ASP A 203 -9.18 20.08 -4.34
N LYS A 204 -9.17 18.77 -4.58
CA LYS A 204 -10.28 18.06 -5.22
C LYS A 204 -10.54 16.71 -4.59
N ILE A 205 -11.80 16.42 -4.31
CA ILE A 205 -12.29 15.07 -3.96
C ILE A 205 -13.31 14.65 -5.01
N GLN A 206 -13.10 13.48 -5.61
CA GLN A 206 -13.98 12.98 -6.67
C GLN A 206 -14.32 11.50 -6.51
N GLY A 207 -15.60 11.15 -6.52
CA GLY A 207 -16.03 9.76 -6.53
C GLY A 207 -17.51 9.54 -6.75
N ASP A 208 -17.98 8.31 -6.66
CA ASP A 208 -19.40 8.01 -6.87
C ASP A 208 -20.20 8.22 -5.58
N GLU A 209 -19.74 7.62 -4.49
CA GLU A 209 -20.36 7.72 -3.16
C GLU A 209 -19.39 8.36 -2.17
N LEU A 210 -19.76 9.52 -1.63
CA LEU A 210 -18.91 10.33 -0.76
C LEU A 210 -19.57 10.53 0.61
N TYR A 211 -18.85 10.19 1.67
CA TYR A 211 -19.16 10.62 3.03
C TYR A 211 -17.96 11.35 3.63
N LEU A 212 -18.12 12.63 3.96
CA LEU A 212 -17.01 13.49 4.35
C LEU A 212 -17.28 14.18 5.70
N GLU A 213 -16.40 13.98 6.67
CA GLU A 213 -16.33 14.76 7.92
C GLU A 213 -14.97 15.44 8.02
N ASN A 214 -14.92 16.64 8.60
CA ASN A 214 -13.68 17.38 8.82
C ASN A 214 -12.81 17.55 7.54
N VAL A 215 -13.44 17.91 6.43
CA VAL A 215 -12.75 18.12 5.16
C VAL A 215 -12.68 19.60 4.81
N ASN A 216 -11.49 20.06 4.44
CA ASN A 216 -11.29 21.33 3.74
C ASN A 216 -11.02 21.02 2.27
N ALA A 217 -11.91 21.44 1.36
CA ALA A 217 -11.71 21.22 -0.07
C ALA A 217 -12.21 22.34 -0.97
N LYS A 218 -11.53 22.56 -2.11
CA LYS A 218 -12.00 23.53 -3.11
C LYS A 218 -13.14 22.95 -3.93
N LEU A 219 -13.01 21.70 -4.37
CA LEU A 219 -14.02 21.02 -5.18
C LEU A 219 -14.31 19.62 -4.65
N VAL A 220 -15.58 19.34 -4.36
CA VAL A 220 -16.09 17.98 -4.15
C VAL A 220 -17.01 17.64 -5.30
N LYS A 221 -16.76 16.52 -5.99
CA LYS A 221 -17.52 16.08 -7.15
C LYS A 221 -17.95 14.63 -7.02
N GLY A 222 -19.24 14.33 -6.99
CA GLY A 222 -19.68 12.94 -7.00
C GLY A 222 -21.12 12.66 -7.42
N LYS A 223 -21.56 11.40 -7.35
CA LYS A 223 -22.96 11.06 -7.69
C LYS A 223 -23.87 11.29 -6.48
N THR A 224 -23.52 10.67 -5.36
CA THR A 224 -24.18 10.79 -4.06
C THR A 224 -23.20 11.37 -3.07
N VAL A 225 -23.49 12.57 -2.56
CA VAL A 225 -22.57 13.33 -1.72
C VAL A 225 -23.20 13.63 -0.36
N LYS A 226 -22.65 13.04 0.71
CA LYS A 226 -23.03 13.33 2.09
C LYS A 226 -21.90 14.10 2.79
N ILE A 227 -22.10 15.39 2.94
CA ILE A 227 -21.22 16.26 3.72
C ILE A 227 -21.67 16.17 5.18
N GLY A 228 -20.93 15.41 5.98
CA GLY A 228 -21.06 15.35 7.43
C GLY A 228 -20.50 16.60 8.11
N PRO A 229 -20.37 16.60 9.45
CA PRO A 229 -19.98 17.77 10.22
C PRO A 229 -18.60 18.35 9.88
N ARG A 230 -18.43 19.65 10.15
CA ARG A 230 -17.15 20.37 10.15
C ARG A 230 -16.39 20.36 8.82
N CYS A 231 -17.10 20.28 7.71
CA CYS A 231 -16.50 20.48 6.40
C CYS A 231 -16.54 21.96 5.99
N ASN A 232 -15.50 22.40 5.29
CA ASN A 232 -15.47 23.64 4.56
C ASN A 232 -15.17 23.35 3.09
N ILE A 233 -16.20 23.49 2.23
CA ILE A 233 -16.09 23.15 0.81
C ILE A 233 -16.52 24.33 -0.05
N ASP A 234 -15.66 24.76 -0.98
CA ASP A 234 -16.00 25.92 -1.83
C ASP A 234 -17.09 25.55 -2.85
N VAL A 235 -16.96 24.41 -3.53
CA VAL A 235 -17.92 23.93 -4.53
C VAL A 235 -18.23 22.45 -4.37
N VAL A 236 -19.52 22.10 -4.38
CA VAL A 236 -20.01 20.72 -4.49
C VAL A 236 -20.75 20.53 -5.81
N GLU A 237 -20.23 19.65 -6.67
CA GLU A 237 -20.89 19.17 -7.89
C GLU A 237 -21.45 17.77 -7.66
N TYR A 238 -22.76 17.57 -7.87
CA TYR A 238 -23.41 16.28 -7.61
C TYR A 238 -24.33 15.82 -8.75
N LYS A 239 -24.48 14.49 -8.93
CA LYS A 239 -25.39 13.90 -9.96
C LYS A 239 -26.79 13.66 -9.41
N ASP A 240 -26.84 12.91 -8.32
CA ASP A 240 -28.07 12.28 -7.84
C ASP A 240 -28.56 13.00 -6.58
N THR A 241 -27.77 12.98 -5.51
CA THR A 241 -28.14 13.58 -4.22
C THR A 241 -26.97 14.31 -3.56
N VAL A 242 -27.32 15.35 -2.81
CA VAL A 242 -26.43 16.03 -1.87
C VAL A 242 -27.15 16.25 -0.54
N SER A 243 -26.47 16.01 0.57
CA SER A 243 -26.94 16.39 1.91
C SER A 243 -25.81 17.04 2.67
N VAL A 244 -26.10 18.12 3.41
CA VAL A 244 -25.09 18.90 4.14
C VAL A 244 -25.49 19.02 5.60
N ASP A 245 -24.59 18.62 6.48
CA ASP A 245 -24.73 18.79 7.92
C ASP A 245 -24.70 20.29 8.31
N PRO A 246 -25.54 20.76 9.25
CA PRO A 246 -25.58 22.16 9.67
C PRO A 246 -24.26 22.70 10.24
N GLN A 247 -23.34 21.82 10.70
CA GLN A 247 -22.02 22.22 11.19
C GLN A 247 -21.00 22.42 10.05
N SER A 248 -21.41 22.28 8.80
CA SER A 248 -20.55 22.40 7.62
C SER A 248 -20.90 23.61 6.77
N ARG A 249 -19.88 24.20 6.16
CA ARG A 249 -20.01 25.32 5.21
C ARG A 249 -19.75 24.81 3.81
N VAL A 250 -20.73 25.01 2.93
CA VAL A 250 -20.60 24.76 1.49
C VAL A 250 -20.91 26.06 0.74
N GLY A 251 -19.98 26.49 -0.13
CA GLY A 251 -20.13 27.72 -0.91
C GLY A 251 -21.19 27.60 -2.00
N LYS A 252 -20.85 26.92 -3.11
CA LYS A 252 -21.77 26.68 -4.23
C LYS A 252 -22.14 25.20 -4.31
N GLN A 253 -23.42 24.92 -4.56
CA GLN A 253 -23.91 23.58 -4.88
C GLN A 253 -24.46 23.58 -6.31
N SER A 254 -24.03 22.63 -7.13
CA SER A 254 -24.46 22.52 -8.53
C SER A 254 -24.78 21.07 -8.89
N LYS A 255 -25.97 20.84 -9.43
CA LYS A 255 -26.33 19.55 -10.02
C LYS A 255 -25.73 19.47 -11.43
N VAL A 256 -25.03 18.38 -11.76
CA VAL A 256 -24.35 18.19 -13.05
C VAL A 256 -24.71 16.85 -13.69
N LEU A 257 -24.61 16.79 -15.02
CA LEU A 257 -24.74 15.54 -15.78
C LEU A 257 -23.34 14.96 -15.97
N PHE A 258 -23.11 13.74 -15.47
CA PHE A 258 -21.90 12.94 -15.72
C PHE A 258 -22.16 11.92 -16.81
#